data_AF-A0A1H1YC12-F1
#
_entry.id   AF-A0A1H1YC12-F1
#
_cell.length_a   1.000
_cell.length_b   1.000
_cell.length_c   1.000
_cell.angle_alpha   90.00
_cell.angle_beta   90.00
_cell.angle_gamma   90.00
#
_symmetry.space_group_name_H-M   'P 1'
#
loop_
_entity.id
_entity.type
_entity.pdbx_description
1 polymer ?
#
loop_
_entity_poly.entity_id
_entity_poly.type
_entity_poly.pdbx_seq_one_letter_code
_entity_poly.pdbx_strand_id
1 'polypeptide(L)'
;MLQQVLSYQVADGIDIKMLKSVFKSELYFSDTDELFYITGDGQYIYVFKYGVVCFLNYDAVKISEFLRLISPYCKNKFEQSLEEEFKILTNAGRNKIGFNSIEIIGHDIEVLRLIMLNVSQSVALDYYHEQTTKLMEETNYHTQILETNGRLNISGTSLKKYIGRTLLLKNRIAENLYIFDSPPETWEDENLNKIHNDLKRTFDLKERFRNIQEGLNIIKDNYELFRDLLQYRNSYRLELIVIILILMEVLNIFAQKLF
;
A
#
# COMPACT_ATOMS: atom_id res chain seq x y z
N MET A 1 4.70 -33.18 2.85
CA MET A 1 5.20 -32.61 4.12
C MET A 1 4.45 -31.30 4.38
N LEU A 2 4.16 -30.95 5.64
CA LEU A 2 3.54 -29.66 5.97
C LEU A 2 4.63 -28.60 6.10
N GLN A 3 4.42 -27.47 5.46
CA GLN A 3 5.25 -26.28 5.51
C GLN A 3 4.42 -25.04 5.76
N GLN A 4 5.05 -23.99 6.28
CA GLN A 4 4.37 -22.77 6.70
C GLN A 4 5.03 -21.57 6.05
N VAL A 5 4.20 -20.76 5.39
CA VAL A 5 4.53 -19.43 4.87
C VAL A 5 4.00 -18.41 5.86
N LEU A 6 4.87 -17.47 6.25
CA LEU A 6 4.52 -16.33 7.09
C LEU A 6 4.99 -15.06 6.37
N SER A 7 4.07 -14.16 6.04
CA SER A 7 4.39 -12.89 5.40
C SER A 7 4.04 -11.72 6.28
N TYR A 8 4.90 -10.70 6.29
CA TYR A 8 4.81 -9.54 7.16
C TYR A 8 4.93 -8.25 6.35
N GLN A 9 3.96 -7.35 6.48
CA GLN A 9 4.15 -5.96 6.08
C GLN A 9 4.79 -5.19 7.24
N VAL A 10 6.07 -4.83 7.09
CA VAL A 10 6.90 -4.29 8.19
C VAL A 10 7.23 -2.81 8.07
N ALA A 11 7.04 -2.22 6.89
CA ALA A 11 7.42 -0.85 6.59
C ALA A 11 6.67 -0.32 5.36
N ASP A 12 6.77 0.98 5.08
CA ASP A 12 6.33 1.55 3.80
C ASP A 12 7.21 1.14 2.61
N GLY A 13 8.44 0.72 2.91
CA GLY A 13 9.38 0.22 1.93
C GLY A 13 10.68 -0.26 2.57
N ILE A 14 11.45 -1.04 1.82
CA ILE A 14 12.74 -1.58 2.22
C ILE A 14 13.77 -1.20 1.16
N ASP A 15 14.93 -0.69 1.59
CA ASP A 15 16.08 -0.50 0.71
C ASP A 15 16.74 -1.84 0.41
N ILE A 16 16.18 -2.54 -0.59
CA ILE A 16 16.67 -3.85 -1.01
C ILE A 16 18.06 -3.80 -1.64
N LYS A 17 18.50 -2.65 -2.19
CA LYS A 17 19.86 -2.53 -2.73
C LYS A 17 20.88 -2.57 -1.60
N MET A 18 20.64 -1.80 -0.54
CA MET A 18 21.48 -1.83 0.66
C MET A 18 21.41 -3.20 1.34
N LEU A 19 20.21 -3.78 1.48
CA LEU A 19 20.04 -5.10 2.08
C LEU A 19 20.82 -6.18 1.32
N LYS A 20 20.73 -6.22 -0.01
CA LYS A 20 21.49 -7.15 -0.87
C LYS A 20 23.00 -7.00 -0.68
N SER A 21 23.49 -5.80 -0.39
CA SER A 21 24.92 -5.57 -0.15
C SER A 21 25.43 -6.14 1.18
N VAL A 22 24.57 -6.23 2.20
CA VAL A 22 24.94 -6.61 3.57
C VAL A 22 24.54 -8.05 3.92
N PHE A 23 23.38 -8.51 3.45
CA PHE A 23 22.90 -9.87 3.71
C PHE A 23 23.48 -10.86 2.69
N LYS A 24 24.40 -11.71 3.15
CA LYS A 24 25.23 -12.60 2.30
C LYS A 24 24.71 -14.04 2.17
N SER A 25 23.40 -14.25 2.30
CA SER A 25 22.81 -15.57 2.01
C SER A 25 22.81 -15.86 0.51
N GLU A 26 22.65 -17.13 0.14
CA GLU A 26 22.47 -17.55 -1.25
C GLU A 26 21.23 -16.87 -1.85
N LEU A 27 21.42 -16.18 -2.97
CA LEU A 27 20.37 -15.42 -3.65
C LEU A 27 19.96 -16.20 -4.90
N TYR A 28 18.72 -16.71 -4.90
CA TYR A 28 18.18 -17.48 -6.01
C TYR A 28 17.56 -16.58 -7.08
N PHE A 29 16.79 -15.57 -6.66
CA PHE A 29 16.19 -14.59 -7.56
C PHE A 29 16.38 -13.17 -7.03
N SER A 30 16.61 -12.22 -7.94
CA SER A 30 16.55 -10.80 -7.60
C SER A 30 16.33 -9.92 -8.82
N ASP A 31 15.59 -8.84 -8.62
CA ASP A 31 15.45 -7.76 -9.59
C ASP A 31 15.54 -6.37 -8.90
N THR A 32 14.90 -5.35 -9.46
CA THR A 32 14.86 -3.99 -8.92
C THR A 32 13.95 -3.81 -7.71
N ASP A 33 13.19 -4.83 -7.37
CA ASP A 33 12.02 -4.75 -6.50
C ASP A 33 11.90 -5.91 -5.50
N GLU A 34 12.54 -7.04 -5.76
CA GLU A 34 12.46 -8.21 -4.91
C GLU A 34 13.78 -8.99 -4.79
N LEU A 35 13.92 -9.70 -3.66
CA LEU A 35 15.07 -10.53 -3.32
C LEU A 35 14.59 -11.84 -2.72
N PHE A 36 14.90 -12.96 -3.37
CA PHE A 36 14.54 -14.30 -2.90
C PHE A 36 15.79 -15.10 -2.53
N TYR A 37 15.91 -15.41 -1.25
CA TYR A 37 17.07 -16.04 -0.65
C TYR A 37 16.79 -17.49 -0.27
N ILE A 38 17.80 -18.34 -0.51
CA ILE A 38 17.92 -19.67 0.07
C ILE A 38 18.82 -19.51 1.31
N THR A 39 18.34 -19.99 2.44
CA THR A 39 19.00 -19.77 3.75
C THR A 39 19.34 -21.06 4.49
N GLY A 40 18.84 -22.19 3.99
CA GLY A 40 19.03 -23.52 4.55
C GLY A 40 18.17 -24.53 3.81
N ASP A 41 18.21 -25.79 4.25
CA ASP A 41 17.41 -26.86 3.64
C ASP A 41 15.91 -26.59 3.82
N GLY A 42 15.22 -26.27 2.72
CA GLY A 42 13.80 -25.90 2.71
C GLY A 42 13.47 -24.57 3.40
N GLN A 43 14.46 -23.73 3.72
CA GLN A 43 14.26 -22.43 4.38
C GLN A 43 14.50 -21.27 3.41
N TYR A 44 13.49 -20.42 3.22
CA TYR A 44 13.53 -19.31 2.27
C TYR A 44 13.10 -18.00 2.91
N ILE A 45 13.71 -16.91 2.44
CA ILE A 45 13.31 -15.53 2.77
C ILE A 45 13.07 -14.78 1.47
N TYR A 46 11.92 -14.12 1.37
CA TYR A 46 11.56 -13.26 0.26
C TYR A 46 11.38 -11.84 0.77
N VAL A 47 12.16 -10.89 0.27
CA VAL A 47 12.09 -9.49 0.67
C VAL A 47 11.65 -8.64 -0.50
N PHE A 48 10.69 -7.78 -0.25
CA PHE A 48 10.13 -6.89 -1.25
C PHE A 48 10.39 -5.43 -0.91
N LYS A 49 10.75 -4.64 -1.92
CA LYS A 49 11.01 -3.20 -1.82
C LYS A 49 9.83 -2.42 -1.24
N TYR A 50 8.61 -2.91 -1.40
CA TYR A 50 7.39 -2.30 -0.88
C TYR A 50 7.10 -2.66 0.58
N GLY A 51 8.08 -3.19 1.31
CA GLY A 51 8.01 -3.32 2.77
C GLY A 51 7.48 -4.65 3.27
N VAL A 52 7.39 -5.66 2.40
CA VAL A 52 7.00 -7.02 2.78
C VAL A 52 8.21 -7.92 2.95
N VAL A 53 8.15 -8.80 3.95
CA VAL A 53 9.08 -9.90 4.15
C VAL A 53 8.30 -11.18 4.36
N CYS A 54 8.60 -12.19 3.58
CA CYS A 54 7.96 -13.49 3.62
C CYS A 54 8.96 -14.60 3.93
N PHE A 55 8.57 -15.51 4.80
CA PHE A 55 9.40 -16.59 5.31
C PHE A 55 8.74 -17.93 5.03
N LEU A 56 9.53 -18.92 4.60
CA LEU A 56 9.08 -20.31 4.51
C LEU A 56 9.88 -21.18 5.48
N ASN A 57 9.16 -21.92 6.34
CA ASN A 57 9.72 -22.82 7.35
C ASN A 57 10.66 -22.13 8.36
N TYR A 58 10.27 -20.95 8.82
CA TYR A 58 10.97 -20.21 9.87
C TYR A 58 10.21 -20.29 11.20
N ASP A 59 10.97 -20.35 12.30
CA ASP A 59 10.42 -20.17 13.64
C ASP A 59 10.38 -18.67 14.03
N ALA A 60 9.59 -18.35 15.06
CA ALA A 60 9.38 -16.98 15.51
C ALA A 60 10.68 -16.27 15.98
N VAL A 61 11.67 -17.02 16.48
CA VAL A 61 12.94 -16.44 16.94
C VAL A 61 13.76 -15.96 15.75
N LYS A 62 13.94 -16.82 14.74
CA LYS A 62 14.65 -16.47 13.51
C LYS A 62 13.97 -15.34 12.74
N ILE A 63 12.63 -15.32 12.73
CA ILE A 63 11.86 -14.20 12.14
C ILE A 63 12.20 -12.91 12.88
N SER A 64 12.10 -12.89 14.20
CA SER A 64 12.40 -11.70 15.01
C SER A 64 13.84 -11.19 14.80
N GLU A 65 14.81 -12.11 14.72
CA GLU A 65 16.20 -11.77 14.43
C GLU A 65 16.37 -11.12 13.05
N PHE A 66 15.72 -11.68 12.02
CA PHE A 66 15.77 -11.10 10.67
C PHE A 66 15.07 -9.74 10.62
N LEU A 67 13.91 -9.58 11.24
CA LEU A 67 13.19 -8.31 11.29
C LEU A 67 13.96 -7.22 12.05
N ARG A 68 14.80 -7.59 13.02
CA ARG A 68 15.75 -6.69 13.67
C ARG A 68 16.91 -6.34 12.75
N LEU A 69 17.46 -7.31 12.02
CA LEU A 69 18.55 -7.12 11.07
C LEU A 69 18.19 -6.12 9.97
N ILE A 70 16.98 -6.23 9.40
CA ILE A 70 16.56 -5.37 8.28
C ILE A 70 16.07 -3.99 8.72
N SER A 71 15.83 -3.78 10.02
CA SER A 71 15.26 -2.55 10.57
C SER A 71 15.95 -1.26 10.09
N PRO A 72 17.29 -1.17 9.95
CA PRO A 72 17.97 0.03 9.46
C PRO A 72 17.66 0.37 7.99
N TYR A 73 17.17 -0.58 7.21
CA TYR A 73 16.86 -0.41 5.79
C TYR A 73 15.37 -0.18 5.54
N CYS A 74 14.53 -0.24 6.59
CA CYS A 74 13.11 0.02 6.50
C CYS A 74 12.82 1.53 6.47
N LYS A 75 11.95 1.96 5.55
CA LYS A 75 11.41 3.31 5.48
C LYS A 75 10.07 3.34 6.22
N ASN A 76 9.94 4.20 7.23
CA ASN A 76 8.75 4.28 8.08
C ASN A 76 8.32 2.88 8.59
N LYS A 77 9.21 2.25 9.37
CA LYS A 77 8.94 0.95 9.98
C LYS A 77 7.70 1.00 10.87
N PHE A 78 6.90 -0.06 10.83
CA PHE A 78 5.69 -0.18 11.62
C PHE A 78 6.00 -0.71 13.02
N GLU A 79 5.27 -0.22 14.03
CA GLU A 79 5.34 -0.75 15.40
C GLU A 79 4.65 -2.11 15.50
N GLN A 80 3.54 -2.27 14.78
CA GLN A 80 2.82 -3.53 14.62
C GLN A 80 2.75 -3.86 13.13
N SER A 81 3.28 -5.00 12.74
CA SER A 81 3.21 -5.50 11.37
C SER A 81 1.90 -6.23 11.14
N LEU A 82 1.28 -6.00 9.98
CA LEU A 82 0.28 -6.93 9.47
C LEU A 82 0.98 -8.23 9.08
N GLU A 83 0.33 -9.35 9.38
CA GLU A 83 0.86 -10.68 9.09
C GLU A 83 -0.18 -11.55 8.41
N GLU A 84 0.29 -12.48 7.58
CA GLU A 84 -0.53 -13.49 6.95
C GLU A 84 0.16 -14.85 6.98
N GLU A 85 -0.59 -15.88 7.38
CA GLU A 85 -0.13 -17.26 7.45
C GLU A 85 -0.80 -18.11 6.37
N PHE A 86 0.01 -18.87 5.64
CA PHE A 86 -0.48 -19.81 4.63
C PHE A 86 0.26 -21.15 4.70
N LYS A 87 -0.48 -22.26 4.60
CA LYS A 87 0.07 -23.62 4.76
C LYS A 87 0.30 -24.28 3.41
N ILE A 88 1.46 -24.92 3.25
CA ILE A 88 1.79 -25.69 2.05
C ILE A 88 1.88 -27.18 2.41
N LEU A 89 1.07 -28.00 1.75
CA LEU A 89 1.05 -29.46 1.88
C LEU A 89 1.65 -30.07 0.62
N THR A 90 2.82 -30.68 0.75
CA THR A 90 3.55 -31.25 -0.39
C THR A 90 3.39 -32.75 -0.50
N ASN A 91 3.66 -33.28 -1.70
CA ASN A 91 3.46 -34.68 -2.10
C ASN A 91 1.98 -35.06 -2.20
N ALA A 92 1.13 -34.12 -2.62
CA ALA A 92 -0.27 -34.39 -2.90
C ALA A 92 -0.44 -35.09 -4.26
N GLY A 93 -1.55 -35.82 -4.44
CA GLY A 93 -1.87 -36.45 -5.72
C GLY A 93 -2.30 -35.46 -6.82
N ARG A 94 -2.67 -34.23 -6.43
CA ARG A 94 -3.02 -33.13 -7.35
C ARG A 94 -2.85 -31.79 -6.65
N ASN A 95 -2.65 -30.73 -7.43
CA ASN A 95 -2.70 -29.38 -6.89
C ASN A 95 -4.15 -29.05 -6.48
N LYS A 96 -4.34 -28.59 -5.25
CA LYS A 96 -5.64 -28.18 -4.72
C LYS A 96 -5.46 -27.04 -3.74
N ILE A 97 -6.20 -25.96 -3.94
CA ILE A 97 -6.17 -24.80 -3.04
C ILE A 97 -7.40 -24.84 -2.13
N GLY A 98 -7.14 -24.68 -0.84
CA GLY A 98 -8.12 -24.43 0.21
C GLY A 98 -8.00 -22.99 0.72
N PHE A 99 -8.75 -22.65 1.77
CA PHE A 99 -8.86 -21.27 2.25
C PHE A 99 -7.51 -20.70 2.74
N ASN A 100 -6.80 -21.39 3.65
CA ASN A 100 -5.47 -21.00 4.15
C ASN A 100 -4.40 -22.05 3.84
N SER A 101 -4.59 -22.84 2.79
CA SER A 101 -3.63 -23.89 2.44
C SER A 101 -3.63 -24.24 0.97
N ILE A 102 -2.48 -24.65 0.47
CA ILE A 102 -2.34 -25.27 -0.84
C ILE A 102 -1.74 -26.66 -0.72
N GLU A 103 -2.36 -27.64 -1.36
CA GLU A 103 -1.80 -28.95 -1.63
C GLU A 103 -1.08 -28.90 -2.98
N ILE A 104 0.20 -29.26 -3.04
CA ILE A 104 1.00 -29.29 -4.27
C ILE A 104 1.65 -30.66 -4.50
N ILE A 105 1.78 -31.04 -5.77
CA ILE A 105 2.37 -32.32 -6.18
C ILE A 105 3.87 -32.34 -5.88
N GLY A 106 4.59 -31.28 -6.26
CA GLY A 106 6.04 -31.19 -6.17
C GLY A 106 6.53 -30.06 -5.25
N HIS A 107 7.82 -30.08 -4.95
CA HIS A 107 8.49 -29.12 -4.07
C HIS A 107 9.38 -28.13 -4.84
N ASP A 108 8.97 -27.80 -6.06
CA ASP A 108 9.76 -26.93 -6.94
C ASP A 108 9.89 -25.54 -6.31
N ILE A 109 11.12 -25.02 -6.29
CA ILE A 109 11.45 -23.71 -5.77
C ILE A 109 10.68 -22.59 -6.49
N GLU A 110 10.38 -22.75 -7.79
CA GLU A 110 9.56 -21.81 -8.55
C GLU A 110 8.11 -21.79 -8.05
N VAL A 111 7.55 -22.96 -7.75
CA VAL A 111 6.20 -23.08 -7.16
C VAL A 111 6.17 -22.45 -5.77
N LEU A 112 7.18 -22.70 -4.94
CA LEU A 112 7.29 -22.10 -3.60
C LEU A 112 7.42 -20.58 -3.69
N ARG A 113 8.25 -20.07 -4.60
CA ARG A 113 8.41 -18.63 -4.84
C ARG A 113 7.09 -17.99 -5.23
N LEU A 114 6.31 -18.61 -6.14
CA LEU A 114 4.99 -18.12 -6.53
C LEU A 114 3.96 -18.12 -5.39
N ILE A 115 3.99 -19.14 -4.52
CA ILE A 115 3.11 -19.17 -3.34
C ILE A 115 3.50 -18.03 -2.39
N MET A 116 4.79 -17.90 -2.05
CA MET A 116 5.28 -16.84 -1.18
C MET A 116 5.01 -15.44 -1.75
N LEU A 117 5.12 -15.27 -3.08
CA LEU A 117 4.76 -14.04 -3.77
C LEU A 117 3.28 -13.71 -3.55
N ASN A 118 2.35 -14.62 -3.86
CA ASN A 118 0.91 -14.35 -3.71
C ASN A 118 0.51 -14.06 -2.26
N VAL A 119 1.09 -14.77 -1.28
CA VAL A 119 0.86 -14.49 0.15
C VAL A 119 1.37 -13.09 0.52
N SER A 120 2.52 -12.69 -0.03
CA SER A 120 3.09 -11.35 0.18
C SER A 120 2.26 -10.23 -0.45
N GLN A 121 1.62 -10.51 -1.59
CA GLN A 121 0.69 -9.59 -2.23
C GLN A 121 -0.58 -9.42 -1.41
N SER A 122 -1.07 -10.49 -0.80
CA SER A 122 -2.27 -10.47 0.03
C SER A 122 -2.07 -9.59 1.28
N VAL A 123 -0.96 -9.76 2.02
CA VAL A 123 -0.66 -8.90 3.18
C VAL A 123 -0.40 -7.43 2.79
N ALA A 124 0.21 -7.19 1.63
CA ALA A 124 0.40 -5.82 1.12
C ALA A 124 -0.93 -5.14 0.77
N LEU A 125 -1.88 -5.89 0.21
CA LEU A 125 -3.22 -5.38 -0.06
C LEU A 125 -4.00 -5.08 1.22
N ASP A 126 -3.81 -5.84 2.30
CA ASP A 126 -4.41 -5.51 3.60
C ASP A 126 -3.90 -4.18 4.12
N TYR A 127 -2.59 -3.95 4.01
CA TYR A 127 -1.99 -2.66 4.36
C TYR A 127 -2.59 -1.51 3.56
N TYR A 128 -2.62 -1.62 2.23
CA TYR A 128 -3.17 -0.56 1.38
C TYR A 128 -4.68 -0.36 1.58
N HIS A 129 -5.42 -1.43 1.87
CA HIS A 129 -6.82 -1.36 2.24
C HIS A 129 -7.00 -0.55 3.53
N GLU A 130 -6.30 -0.90 4.61
CA GLU A 130 -6.41 -0.20 5.90
C GLU A 130 -6.11 1.29 5.77
N GLN A 131 -5.06 1.64 5.01
CA GLN A 131 -4.68 3.03 4.77
C GLN A 131 -5.72 3.78 3.93
N THR A 132 -6.31 3.12 2.94
CA THR A 132 -7.38 3.70 2.12
C THR A 132 -8.65 3.89 2.95
N THR A 133 -9.01 2.95 3.81
CA THR A 133 -10.16 3.06 4.72
C THR A 133 -10.02 4.26 5.65
N LYS A 134 -8.84 4.46 6.27
CA LYS A 134 -8.57 5.64 7.12
C LYS A 134 -8.79 6.96 6.37
N LEU A 135 -8.31 7.05 5.12
CA LEU A 135 -8.52 8.25 4.30
C LEU A 135 -9.99 8.44 3.90
N MET A 136 -10.71 7.34 3.64
CA MET A 136 -12.14 7.36 3.33
C MET A 136 -12.97 7.83 4.52
N GLU A 137 -12.66 7.35 5.73
CA GLU A 137 -13.30 7.81 6.96
C GLU A 137 -13.10 9.31 7.18
N GLU A 138 -11.87 9.81 6.98
CA GLU A 138 -11.56 11.25 7.04
C GLU A 138 -12.33 12.05 5.97
N THR A 139 -12.50 11.49 4.75
CA THR A 139 -13.35 12.08 3.69
C THR A 139 -14.79 12.19 4.15
N ASN A 140 -15.37 11.08 4.61
CA ASN A 140 -16.77 10.99 5.01
C ASN A 140 -17.07 11.96 6.16
N TYR A 141 -16.16 12.08 7.12
CA TYR A 141 -16.27 13.06 8.20
C TYR A 141 -16.40 14.49 7.67
N HIS A 142 -15.57 14.90 6.72
CA HIS A 142 -15.63 16.24 6.13
C HIS A 142 -16.86 16.45 5.25
N THR A 143 -17.31 15.43 4.51
CA THR A 143 -18.54 15.47 3.72
C THR A 143 -19.78 15.61 4.60
N GLN A 144 -19.85 14.90 5.72
CA GLN A 144 -20.95 15.01 6.67
C GLN A 144 -21.03 16.41 7.32
N ILE A 145 -19.88 17.00 7.64
CA ILE A 145 -19.81 18.40 8.13
C ILE A 145 -20.34 19.36 7.07
N LEU A 146 -19.98 19.15 5.80
CA LEU A 146 -20.44 19.98 4.69
C LEU A 146 -21.95 19.88 4.51
N GLU A 147 -22.50 18.68 4.55
CA GLU A 147 -23.95 18.42 4.48
C GLU A 147 -24.69 19.15 5.62
N THR A 148 -24.23 18.98 6.86
CA THR A 148 -24.93 19.50 8.05
C THR A 148 -24.82 21.03 8.16
N ASN A 149 -23.64 21.60 7.86
CA ASN A 149 -23.35 23.02 8.12
C ASN A 149 -23.38 23.90 6.86
N GLY A 150 -23.49 23.32 5.66
CA GLY A 150 -23.35 24.02 4.38
C GLY A 150 -21.94 24.59 4.12
N ARG A 151 -20.95 24.22 4.95
CA ARG A 151 -19.57 24.72 4.85
C ARG A 151 -18.56 23.70 5.35
N LEU A 152 -17.39 23.69 4.73
CA LEU A 152 -16.26 22.89 5.20
C LEU A 152 -15.65 23.46 6.49
N ASN A 153 -15.42 22.58 7.45
CA ASN A 153 -14.70 22.88 8.70
C ASN A 153 -13.28 22.28 8.70
N ILE A 154 -12.54 22.48 7.60
CA ILE A 154 -11.14 22.08 7.48
C ILE A 154 -10.28 23.31 7.15
N SER A 155 -9.10 23.40 7.76
CA SER A 155 -8.12 24.44 7.42
C SER A 155 -7.47 24.16 6.07
N GLY A 156 -7.03 25.20 5.36
CA GLY A 156 -6.30 25.02 4.09
C GLY A 156 -5.01 24.21 4.26
N THR A 157 -4.33 24.34 5.40
CA THR A 157 -3.13 23.56 5.70
C THR A 157 -3.44 22.09 5.96
N SER A 158 -4.50 21.81 6.73
CA SER A 158 -4.96 20.44 6.99
C SER A 158 -5.38 19.74 5.71
N LEU A 159 -6.12 20.45 4.83
CA LEU A 159 -6.51 19.90 3.53
C LEU A 159 -5.28 19.59 2.67
N LYS A 160 -4.28 20.48 2.60
CA LYS A 160 -3.03 20.21 1.85
C LYS A 160 -2.30 18.97 2.38
N LYS A 161 -2.21 18.79 3.70
CA LYS A 161 -1.60 17.59 4.32
C LYS A 161 -2.41 16.33 4.00
N TYR A 162 -3.74 16.42 4.02
CA TYR A 162 -4.62 15.34 3.62
C TYR A 162 -4.40 14.93 2.16
N ILE A 163 -4.41 15.89 1.24
CA ILE A 163 -4.11 15.67 -0.19
C ILE A 163 -2.73 15.02 -0.36
N GLY A 164 -1.71 15.53 0.36
CA GLY A 164 -0.36 14.96 0.33
C GLY A 164 -0.30 13.49 0.77
N ARG A 165 -1.01 13.13 1.86
CA ARG A 165 -1.12 11.74 2.32
C ARG A 165 -1.78 10.83 1.27
N THR A 166 -2.89 11.28 0.69
CA THR A 166 -3.59 10.54 -0.38
C THR A 166 -2.71 10.34 -1.61
N LEU A 167 -2.03 11.40 -2.07
CA LEU A 167 -1.11 11.31 -3.22
C LEU A 167 0.08 10.40 -2.93
N LEU A 168 0.64 10.45 -1.72
CA LEU A 168 1.72 9.57 -1.32
C LEU A 168 1.29 8.09 -1.34
N LEU A 169 0.10 7.77 -0.80
CA LEU A 169 -0.44 6.42 -0.83
C LEU A 169 -0.69 5.95 -2.28
N LYS A 170 -1.32 6.81 -3.10
CA LYS A 170 -1.56 6.52 -4.53
C LYS A 170 -0.27 6.27 -5.30
N ASN A 171 0.76 7.09 -5.08
CA ASN A 171 2.06 6.92 -5.73
C ASN A 171 2.73 5.62 -5.30
N ARG A 172 2.68 5.26 -4.01
CA ARG A 172 3.22 3.98 -3.53
C ARG A 172 2.54 2.79 -4.17
N ILE A 173 1.21 2.81 -4.27
CA ILE A 173 0.47 1.73 -4.93
C ILE A 173 0.83 1.67 -6.43
N ALA A 174 0.96 2.83 -7.09
CA ALA A 174 1.33 2.89 -8.50
C ALA A 174 2.78 2.40 -8.77
N GLU A 175 3.74 2.76 -7.91
CA GLU A 175 5.13 2.28 -7.99
C GLU A 175 5.22 0.76 -7.84
N ASN A 176 4.26 0.18 -7.13
CA ASN A 176 4.19 -1.23 -6.79
C ASN A 176 3.13 -1.97 -7.65
N LEU A 177 2.61 -1.34 -8.70
CA LEU A 177 1.51 -1.89 -9.50
C LEU A 177 1.91 -3.15 -10.28
N TYR A 178 3.18 -3.24 -10.71
CA TYR A 178 3.71 -4.40 -11.45
C TYR A 178 3.64 -5.70 -10.65
N ILE A 179 3.53 -5.62 -9.31
CA ILE A 179 3.40 -6.80 -8.45
C ILE A 179 2.16 -7.61 -8.85
N PHE A 180 1.10 -6.95 -9.33
CA PHE A 180 -0.15 -7.64 -9.69
C PHE A 180 -0.14 -8.23 -11.10
N ASP A 181 0.92 -7.98 -11.89
CA ASP A 181 1.12 -8.67 -13.16
C ASP A 181 1.49 -10.15 -12.89
N SER A 182 1.34 -10.99 -13.91
CA SER A 182 1.77 -12.38 -13.80
C SER A 182 3.28 -12.46 -14.03
N PRO A 183 4.07 -13.09 -13.13
CA PRO A 183 5.52 -13.22 -13.30
C PRO A 183 5.87 -13.85 -14.65
N PRO A 184 6.96 -13.42 -15.33
CA PRO A 184 7.31 -13.91 -16.66
C PRO A 184 7.42 -15.44 -16.76
N GLU A 185 7.84 -16.10 -15.69
CA GLU A 185 7.96 -17.56 -15.60
C GLU A 185 6.62 -18.28 -15.81
N THR A 186 5.51 -17.61 -15.47
CA THR A 186 4.16 -18.14 -15.70
C THR A 186 3.74 -18.09 -17.18
N TRP A 187 4.45 -17.38 -18.05
CA TRP A 187 4.07 -17.26 -19.46
C TRP A 187 4.45 -18.50 -20.27
N GLU A 188 5.52 -19.18 -19.86
CA GLU A 188 6.07 -20.35 -20.54
C GLU A 188 5.71 -21.68 -19.85
N ASP A 189 5.25 -21.64 -18.59
CA ASP A 189 4.85 -22.83 -17.82
C ASP A 189 3.35 -22.79 -17.45
N GLU A 190 2.58 -23.70 -18.08
CA GLU A 190 1.14 -23.82 -17.87
C GLU A 190 0.76 -24.18 -16.42
N ASN A 191 1.58 -24.99 -15.74
CA ASN A 191 1.33 -25.38 -14.36
C ASN A 191 1.59 -24.22 -13.40
N LEU A 192 2.68 -23.47 -13.58
CA LEU A 192 2.95 -22.24 -12.81
C LEU A 192 1.84 -21.20 -13.03
N ASN A 193 1.42 -20.99 -14.28
CA ASN A 193 0.31 -20.09 -14.60
C ASN A 193 -0.99 -20.49 -13.88
N LYS A 194 -1.31 -21.78 -13.89
CA LYS A 194 -2.52 -22.29 -13.23
C LYS A 194 -2.48 -22.07 -11.72
N ILE A 195 -1.37 -22.45 -11.06
CA ILE A 195 -1.19 -22.25 -9.62
C ILE A 195 -1.30 -20.77 -9.27
N HIS A 196 -0.61 -19.91 -10.04
CA HIS A 196 -0.63 -18.47 -9.81
C HIS A 196 -2.03 -17.86 -9.94
N ASN A 197 -2.78 -18.23 -10.99
CA ASN A 197 -4.15 -17.73 -11.18
C ASN A 197 -5.12 -18.25 -10.10
N ASP A 198 -4.99 -19.51 -9.69
CA ASP A 198 -5.83 -20.07 -8.64
C ASP A 198 -5.53 -19.38 -7.30
N LEU A 199 -4.26 -19.11 -6.96
CA LEU A 199 -3.88 -18.34 -5.77
C LEU A 199 -4.40 -16.89 -5.83
N LYS A 200 -4.21 -16.20 -6.97
CA LYS A 200 -4.76 -14.84 -7.20
C LYS A 200 -6.26 -14.77 -6.93
N ARG A 201 -6.99 -15.83 -7.31
CA ARG A 201 -8.43 -15.95 -7.06
C ARG A 201 -8.73 -16.26 -5.61
N THR A 202 -7.99 -17.16 -4.96
CA THR A 202 -8.23 -17.51 -3.55
C THR A 202 -8.00 -16.33 -2.60
N PHE A 203 -7.02 -15.48 -2.87
CA PHE A 203 -6.76 -14.28 -2.08
C PHE A 203 -7.56 -13.04 -2.56
N ASP A 204 -8.40 -13.20 -3.59
CA ASP A 204 -9.17 -12.12 -4.21
C ASP A 204 -8.32 -10.88 -4.61
N LEU A 205 -7.05 -11.10 -4.99
CA LEU A 205 -6.05 -10.03 -5.14
C LEU A 205 -6.52 -8.94 -6.11
N LYS A 206 -7.11 -9.35 -7.24
CA LYS A 206 -7.61 -8.42 -8.27
C LYS A 206 -8.79 -7.60 -7.79
N GLU A 207 -9.71 -8.20 -7.03
CA GLU A 207 -10.89 -7.49 -6.51
C GLU A 207 -10.49 -6.50 -5.42
N ARG A 208 -9.68 -6.94 -4.46
CA ARG A 208 -9.16 -6.10 -3.37
C ARG A 208 -8.39 -4.89 -3.92
N PHE A 209 -7.53 -5.12 -4.91
CA PHE A 209 -6.83 -4.04 -5.60
C PHE A 209 -7.79 -3.05 -6.26
N ARG A 210 -8.80 -3.53 -6.99
CA ARG A 210 -9.81 -2.68 -7.62
C ARG A 210 -10.57 -1.83 -6.60
N ASN A 211 -10.98 -2.42 -5.48
CA ASN A 211 -11.70 -1.71 -4.42
C ASN A 211 -10.85 -0.59 -3.80
N ILE A 212 -9.54 -0.83 -3.61
CA ILE A 212 -8.59 0.21 -3.17
C ILE A 212 -8.51 1.35 -4.19
N GLN A 213 -8.37 1.03 -5.48
CA GLN A 213 -8.30 2.01 -6.56
C GLN A 213 -9.57 2.87 -6.63
N GLU A 214 -10.75 2.24 -6.54
CA GLU A 214 -12.05 2.91 -6.50
C GLU A 214 -12.16 3.83 -5.28
N GLY A 215 -11.77 3.36 -4.09
CA GLY A 215 -11.75 4.16 -2.87
C GLY A 215 -10.86 5.39 -2.99
N LEU A 216 -9.64 5.24 -3.52
CA LEU A 216 -8.73 6.37 -3.75
C LEU A 216 -9.27 7.37 -4.77
N ASN A 217 -10.03 6.93 -5.77
CA ASN A 217 -10.67 7.83 -6.73
C ASN A 217 -11.81 8.62 -6.09
N ILE A 218 -12.64 8.00 -5.25
CA ILE A 218 -13.69 8.71 -4.49
C ILE A 218 -13.07 9.77 -3.57
N ILE A 219 -12.01 9.40 -2.85
CA ILE A 219 -11.24 10.36 -2.03
C ILE A 219 -10.73 11.51 -2.90
N LYS A 220 -10.24 11.19 -4.11
CA LYS A 220 -9.72 12.17 -5.06
C LYS A 220 -10.76 13.22 -5.42
N ASP A 221 -11.91 12.77 -5.85
CA ASP A 221 -12.99 13.64 -6.30
C ASP A 221 -13.48 14.54 -5.16
N ASN A 222 -13.54 14.01 -3.93
CA ASN A 222 -13.93 14.80 -2.75
C ASN A 222 -12.92 15.90 -2.40
N TYR A 223 -11.62 15.61 -2.37
CA TYR A 223 -10.66 16.67 -2.01
C TYR A 223 -10.51 17.73 -3.11
N GLU A 224 -10.73 17.40 -4.38
CA GLU A 224 -10.81 18.38 -5.47
C GLU A 224 -11.95 19.36 -5.22
N LEU A 225 -13.14 18.85 -4.88
CA LEU A 225 -14.29 19.67 -4.47
C LEU A 225 -13.97 20.49 -3.21
N PHE A 226 -13.31 19.89 -2.21
CA PHE A 226 -12.94 20.61 -0.99
C PHE A 226 -11.97 21.76 -1.25
N ARG A 227 -11.00 21.54 -2.13
CA ARG A 227 -10.03 22.57 -2.56
C ARG A 227 -10.76 23.73 -3.21
N ASP A 228 -11.68 23.45 -4.12
CA ASP A 228 -12.39 24.47 -4.89
C ASP A 228 -13.28 25.32 -3.98
N LEU A 229 -13.98 24.70 -3.01
CA LEU A 229 -14.75 25.41 -1.99
C LEU A 229 -13.87 26.31 -1.09
N LEU A 230 -12.67 25.86 -0.72
CA LEU A 230 -11.73 26.67 0.06
C LEU A 230 -11.15 27.83 -0.76
N GLN A 231 -10.86 27.62 -2.04
CA GLN A 231 -10.36 28.66 -2.94
C GLN A 231 -11.41 29.75 -3.15
N TYR A 232 -12.68 29.37 -3.33
CA TYR A 232 -13.79 30.32 -3.42
C TYR A 232 -13.89 31.20 -2.15
N ARG A 233 -13.80 30.59 -0.96
CA ARG A 233 -13.81 31.33 0.32
C ARG A 233 -12.68 32.34 0.43
N ASN A 234 -11.48 32.01 -0.05
CA ASN A 234 -10.34 32.91 -0.03
C ASN A 234 -10.49 34.05 -1.06
N SER A 235 -11.02 33.76 -2.25
CA SER A 235 -11.30 34.76 -3.28
C SER A 235 -12.31 35.80 -2.79
N TYR A 236 -13.41 35.35 -2.17
CA TYR A 236 -14.42 36.25 -1.59
C TYR A 236 -13.84 37.19 -0.52
N ARG A 237 -12.89 36.73 0.29
CA ARG A 237 -12.20 37.58 1.28
C ARG A 237 -11.37 38.68 0.62
N LEU A 238 -10.66 38.36 -0.46
CA LEU A 238 -9.89 39.36 -1.21
C LEU A 238 -10.82 40.39 -1.87
N GLU A 239 -11.93 39.93 -2.44
CA GLU A 239 -12.95 40.80 -3.02
C GLU A 239 -13.52 41.77 -1.98
N LEU A 240 -13.86 41.28 -0.78
CA LEU A 240 -14.36 42.12 0.31
C LEU A 240 -13.33 43.17 0.75
N ILE A 241 -12.04 42.80 0.83
CA ILE A 241 -10.95 43.74 1.13
C ILE A 241 -10.90 44.85 0.08
N VAL A 242 -10.97 44.51 -1.21
CA VAL A 242 -10.98 45.50 -2.31
C VAL A 242 -12.20 46.42 -2.21
N ILE A 243 -13.40 45.89 -1.96
CA ILE A 243 -14.62 46.70 -1.78
C ILE A 243 -14.47 47.68 -0.61
N ILE A 244 -13.93 47.22 0.53
CA ILE A 244 -13.68 48.08 1.70
C ILE A 244 -12.65 49.18 1.38
N LEU A 245 -11.57 48.86 0.68
CA LEU A 245 -10.57 49.84 0.25
C LEU A 245 -11.18 50.93 -0.64
N ILE A 246 -12.00 50.54 -1.62
CA ILE A 246 -12.71 51.47 -2.50
C ILE A 246 -13.68 52.35 -1.69
N LEU A 247 -14.46 51.77 -0.76
CA LEU A 247 -15.38 52.51 0.09
C LEU A 247 -14.64 53.55 0.96
N MET A 248 -13.51 53.18 1.55
CA MET A 248 -12.69 54.12 2.32
C MET A 248 -12.18 55.28 1.45
N GLU A 249 -11.74 55.01 0.23
CA GLU A 249 -11.27 56.03 -0.70
C GLU A 249 -12.39 57.00 -1.11
N VAL A 250 -13.57 56.45 -1.44
CA VAL A 250 -14.76 57.26 -1.75
C VAL A 250 -15.13 58.15 -0.57
N LEU A 251 -15.19 57.60 0.65
CA LEU A 251 -15.50 58.38 1.85
C LEU A 251 -14.48 59.50 2.12
N ASN A 252 -13.18 59.23 1.90
CA ASN A 252 -12.14 60.25 2.04
C ASN A 252 -12.31 61.40 1.03
N ILE A 253 -12.61 61.07 -0.24
CA ILE A 253 -12.88 62.08 -1.28
C ILE A 253 -14.10 62.94 -0.90
N PHE A 254 -15.15 62.32 -0.36
CA PHE A 254 -16.33 63.07 0.12
C PHE A 254 -16.00 63.98 1.30
N ALA A 255 -15.22 63.50 2.27
CA ALA A 255 -14.80 64.30 3.42
C ALA A 255 -13.98 65.52 2.99
N GLN A 256 -13.04 65.37 2.04
CA GLN A 256 -12.25 66.47 1.49
C GLN A 256 -13.06 67.50 0.69
N LYS A 257 -14.25 67.14 0.20
CA LYS A 257 -15.13 68.07 -0.51
C LYS A 257 -16.11 68.80 0.40
N LEU A 258 -16.40 68.23 1.58
CA LEU A 258 -17.37 68.77 2.54
C LEU A 258 -16.74 69.67 3.61
N PHE A 259 -15.45 69.48 3.90
CA PHE A 259 -14.64 70.30 4.82
C PHE A 259 -13.54 71.03 4.05
#